data_AF-A0A953UZR8-F1
#
_entry.id   AF-A0A953UZR8-F1
#
_cell.length_a   1.000
_cell.length_b   1.000
_cell.length_c   1.000
_cell.angle_alpha   90.00
_cell.angle_beta   90.00
_cell.angle_gamma   90.00
#
_symmetry.space_group_name_H-M   'P 1'
#
loop_
_entity.id
_entity.type
_entity.pdbx_description
1 polymer ?
#
loop_
_entity_poly.entity_id
_entity_poly.type
_entity_poly.pdbx_seq_one_letter_code
_entity_poly.pdbx_strand_id
1 'polypeptide(L)'
;MFTAARAWQLPWREYPGQDNIAVPPDYQEKTEWQFARLMYPPYGGFGGGGFRRRGGGDWRQGSSSWTTDYSAADRHVAVALRRLTRIHVRSVEQPVNLDDGDDVFNYPWLYAVEVGHWQLTDTQVAQMRDFLLRGGFFMCDDFHGTVEWGIFMETMQRVFPDRQVVDIPDADGIFHTIYDLDGRYQVPGAQYLRSGRTYEQDGYNATWRGIYDDKGRLMVAICHNMDLGDAWEYADDPRYDEKFAALAFRIVANYVVYSMSH
;
A
#
# COMPACT_ATOMS: atom_id res chain seq x y z
N MET A 1 -4.27 -28.33 -21.98
CA MET A 1 -5.21 -27.31 -22.47
C MET A 1 -5.45 -26.34 -21.33
N PHE A 2 -4.76 -25.19 -21.34
CA PHE A 2 -5.02 -24.13 -20.37
C PHE A 2 -6.24 -23.35 -20.85
N THR A 3 -7.37 -23.56 -20.22
CA THR A 3 -8.58 -22.77 -20.48
C THR A 3 -8.30 -21.38 -19.93
N ALA A 4 -8.14 -20.42 -20.83
CA ALA A 4 -8.06 -19.00 -20.51
C ALA A 4 -9.36 -18.59 -19.80
N ALA A 5 -9.31 -18.42 -18.48
CA ALA A 5 -10.23 -17.50 -17.82
C ALA A 5 -9.85 -16.11 -18.34
N ARG A 6 -10.67 -15.56 -19.25
CA ARG A 6 -10.60 -14.14 -19.57
C ARG A 6 -10.97 -13.41 -18.28
N ALA A 7 -9.97 -13.01 -17.52
CA ALA A 7 -10.04 -12.03 -16.47
C ALA A 7 -10.59 -10.72 -17.06
N TRP A 8 -11.80 -10.34 -16.68
CA TRP A 8 -12.37 -9.04 -17.06
C TRP A 8 -11.94 -8.03 -16.00
N GLN A 9 -10.70 -7.57 -16.11
CA GLN A 9 -10.24 -6.41 -15.35
C GLN A 9 -11.25 -5.28 -15.53
N LEU A 10 -11.73 -4.71 -14.43
CA LEU A 10 -12.64 -3.58 -14.49
C LEU A 10 -11.98 -2.41 -15.23
N PRO A 11 -12.77 -1.54 -15.91
CA PRO A 11 -12.24 -0.31 -16.45
C PRO A 11 -11.54 0.51 -15.37
N TRP A 12 -10.57 1.32 -15.79
CA TRP A 12 -9.92 2.26 -14.89
C TRP A 12 -10.92 3.27 -14.33
N ARG A 13 -10.75 3.60 -13.05
CA ARG A 13 -11.60 4.50 -12.28
C ARG A 13 -10.71 5.46 -11.52
N GLU A 14 -11.13 6.72 -11.47
CA GLU A 14 -10.51 7.76 -10.64
C GLU A 14 -11.59 8.30 -9.70
N TYR A 15 -11.24 8.42 -8.42
CA TYR A 15 -12.07 9.05 -7.41
C TYR A 15 -11.40 10.35 -6.92
N PRO A 16 -12.12 11.26 -6.25
CA PRO A 16 -11.51 12.42 -5.62
C PRO A 16 -10.54 12.03 -4.49
N GLY A 17 -9.25 12.34 -4.66
CA GLY A 17 -8.21 12.28 -3.63
C GLY A 17 -7.89 13.62 -2.97
N GLN A 18 -6.84 13.64 -2.15
CA GLN A 18 -6.29 14.88 -1.58
C GLN A 18 -5.57 15.69 -2.66
N ASP A 19 -4.78 14.99 -3.48
CA ASP A 19 -3.83 15.57 -4.42
C ASP A 19 -3.95 14.85 -5.77
N ASN A 20 -4.91 15.30 -6.58
CA ASN A 20 -5.13 14.75 -7.91
C ASN A 20 -4.15 15.41 -8.90
N ILE A 21 -3.13 14.68 -9.32
CA ILE A 21 -2.26 15.10 -10.42
C ILE A 21 -2.88 14.76 -11.77
N ALA A 22 -2.30 15.24 -12.88
CA ALA A 22 -2.83 14.98 -14.21
C ALA A 22 -2.80 13.47 -14.55
N VAL A 23 -3.83 13.00 -15.24
CA VAL A 23 -3.89 11.64 -15.81
C VAL A 23 -2.95 11.56 -17.02
N PRO A 24 -1.94 10.68 -17.03
CA PRO A 24 -1.02 10.55 -18.16
C PRO A 24 -1.74 10.12 -19.45
N PRO A 25 -1.30 10.56 -20.64
CA PRO A 25 -2.00 10.30 -21.90
C PRO A 25 -2.05 8.81 -22.30
N ASP A 26 -1.16 7.99 -21.75
CA ASP A 26 -1.05 6.54 -21.99
C ASP A 26 -1.81 5.69 -20.96
N TYR A 27 -2.66 6.29 -20.11
CA TYR A 27 -3.35 5.56 -19.02
C TYR A 27 -4.20 4.36 -19.45
N GLN A 28 -4.59 4.27 -20.72
CA GLN A 28 -5.37 3.15 -21.26
C GLN A 28 -4.50 1.99 -21.77
N GLU A 29 -3.18 2.16 -21.79
CA GLU A 29 -2.27 1.09 -22.18
C GLU A 29 -2.45 -0.12 -21.25
N LYS A 30 -2.56 -1.31 -21.87
CA LYS A 30 -2.60 -2.57 -21.12
C LYS A 30 -1.17 -3.01 -20.84
N THR A 31 -0.88 -3.23 -19.56
CA THR A 31 0.46 -3.52 -19.07
C THR A 31 0.45 -4.75 -18.17
N GLU A 32 1.61 -5.27 -17.78
CA GLU A 32 1.69 -6.47 -16.93
C GLU A 32 1.54 -6.17 -15.43
N TRP A 33 1.79 -4.92 -15.01
CA TRP A 33 1.60 -4.48 -13.64
C TRP A 33 0.90 -3.12 -13.57
N GLN A 34 0.10 -2.95 -12.53
CA GLN A 34 -0.71 -1.78 -12.26
C GLN A 34 -0.71 -1.59 -10.74
N PHE A 35 -0.36 -0.40 -10.24
CA PHE A 35 -0.48 -0.05 -8.82
C PHE A 35 -1.94 -0.19 -8.41
N ALA A 36 -2.26 -1.23 -7.65
CA ALA A 36 -3.62 -1.49 -7.15
C ALA A 36 -3.73 -0.96 -5.72
N ARG A 37 -4.55 0.08 -5.55
CA ARG A 37 -4.81 0.73 -4.27
C ARG A 37 -6.10 0.19 -3.68
N LEU A 38 -6.02 -0.40 -2.49
CA LEU A 38 -7.13 -0.97 -1.78
C LEU A 38 -8.06 0.14 -1.26
N MET A 39 -9.31 0.09 -1.71
CA MET A 39 -10.39 0.88 -1.13
C MET A 39 -10.93 0.15 0.10
N TYR A 40 -11.16 0.87 1.20
CA TYR A 40 -11.71 0.28 2.42
C TYR A 40 -12.71 1.20 3.14
N PRO A 41 -13.70 0.62 3.85
CA PRO A 41 -14.54 1.37 4.77
C PRO A 41 -13.73 1.91 5.96
N PRO A 42 -13.95 3.16 6.39
CA PRO A 42 -13.23 3.73 7.53
C PRO A 42 -13.77 3.20 8.87
N TYR A 43 -12.89 3.16 9.87
CA TYR A 43 -13.19 2.74 11.23
C TYR A 43 -14.03 3.78 11.96
N GLY A 44 -15.19 3.35 12.48
CA GLY A 44 -16.14 4.25 13.14
C GLY A 44 -15.75 4.72 14.55
N GLY A 45 -14.77 4.09 15.21
CA GLY A 45 -14.60 4.16 16.67
C GLY A 45 -13.72 5.28 17.25
N PHE A 46 -12.96 6.04 16.45
CA PHE A 46 -12.16 7.16 16.98
C PHE A 46 -12.78 8.53 16.69
N GLY A 47 -12.93 9.33 17.75
CA GLY A 47 -13.27 10.75 17.70
C GLY A 47 -12.03 11.67 17.74
N GLY A 48 -10.86 11.19 17.29
CA GLY A 48 -9.57 11.89 17.39
C GLY A 48 -9.06 12.40 16.03
N GLY A 49 -9.08 13.72 15.87
CA GLY A 49 -8.16 14.55 15.07
C GLY A 49 -7.45 13.98 13.83
N GLY A 50 -8.17 13.81 12.72
CA GLY A 50 -7.57 13.66 11.39
C GLY A 50 -8.62 13.61 10.29
N PHE A 51 -9.37 12.51 10.23
CA PHE A 51 -10.09 12.17 8.99
C PHE A 51 -11.61 11.96 9.09
N ARG A 52 -12.25 12.19 10.25
CA ARG A 52 -13.72 12.40 10.28
C ARG A 52 -14.17 13.66 9.52
N ARG A 53 -13.26 14.54 9.08
CA ARG A 53 -13.59 15.84 8.48
C ARG A 53 -13.61 15.89 6.96
N ARG A 54 -13.17 14.87 6.22
CA ARG A 54 -13.13 14.89 4.74
C ARG A 54 -14.20 14.07 4.00
N GLY A 55 -15.06 13.34 4.69
CA GLY A 55 -16.19 12.72 4.02
C GLY A 55 -17.15 12.02 4.96
N GLY A 56 -18.21 12.70 5.40
CA GLY A 56 -19.44 12.03 5.88
C GLY A 56 -20.22 11.36 4.73
N GLY A 57 -19.56 11.10 3.61
CA GLY A 57 -20.11 10.50 2.39
C GLY A 57 -19.75 9.02 2.27
N ASP A 58 -20.21 8.40 1.19
CA ASP A 58 -19.88 7.00 0.87
C ASP A 58 -18.38 6.89 0.53
N TRP A 59 -17.61 6.18 1.35
CA TRP A 59 -16.16 5.97 1.16
C TRP A 59 -15.82 5.37 -0.21
N ARG A 60 -16.78 4.70 -0.85
CA ARG A 60 -16.66 4.17 -2.23
C ARG A 60 -16.55 5.26 -3.29
N GLN A 61 -16.78 6.53 -2.92
CA GLN A 61 -16.72 7.70 -3.78
C GLN A 61 -15.47 8.56 -3.52
N GLY A 62 -14.45 8.03 -2.85
CA GLY A 62 -13.22 8.74 -2.52
C GLY A 62 -13.34 9.67 -1.30
N SER A 63 -12.37 10.58 -1.14
CA SER A 63 -12.30 11.54 -0.02
C SER A 63 -12.42 10.89 1.37
N SER A 64 -11.82 9.71 1.52
CA SER A 64 -11.72 8.95 2.77
C SER A 64 -10.27 8.49 2.99
N SER A 65 -9.95 7.90 4.15
CA SER A 65 -8.58 7.48 4.50
C SER A 65 -7.85 6.67 3.42
N TRP A 66 -8.52 5.79 2.67
CA TRP A 66 -7.85 5.05 1.58
C TRP A 66 -7.33 5.93 0.43
N THR A 67 -7.81 7.19 0.34
CA THR A 67 -7.36 8.20 -0.64
C THR A 67 -6.25 9.12 -0.12
N THR A 68 -5.66 8.83 1.04
CA THR A 68 -4.43 9.51 1.50
C THR A 68 -3.28 9.23 0.50
N ASP A 69 -2.55 10.29 0.16
CA ASP A 69 -1.50 10.41 -0.86
C ASP A 69 -1.91 10.07 -2.30
N TYR A 70 -3.16 9.69 -2.49
CA TYR A 70 -3.73 9.38 -3.79
C TYR A 70 -4.16 10.67 -4.51
N SER A 71 -3.89 10.83 -5.81
CA SER A 71 -3.26 9.86 -6.73
C SER A 71 -1.77 10.12 -6.98
N ALA A 72 -1.21 11.18 -6.40
CA ALA A 72 0.16 11.61 -6.61
C ALA A 72 1.19 10.51 -6.31
N ALA A 73 1.14 9.93 -5.11
CA ALA A 73 2.07 8.89 -4.67
C ALA A 73 2.08 7.68 -5.62
N ASP A 74 0.90 7.16 -5.95
CA ASP A 74 0.75 5.97 -6.80
C ASP A 74 1.36 6.18 -8.19
N ARG A 75 1.12 7.37 -8.78
CA ARG A 75 1.63 7.72 -10.11
C ARG A 75 3.12 8.00 -10.09
N HIS A 76 3.64 8.59 -9.01
CA HIS A 76 5.08 8.73 -8.81
C HIS A 76 5.76 7.37 -8.69
N VAL A 77 5.16 6.41 -7.97
CA VAL A 77 5.62 5.01 -7.94
C VAL A 77 5.59 4.39 -9.34
N ALA A 78 4.51 4.57 -10.09
CA ALA A 78 4.42 4.06 -11.45
C ALA A 78 5.54 4.61 -12.36
N VAL A 79 5.82 5.91 -12.29
CA VAL A 79 6.93 6.55 -13.01
C VAL A 79 8.28 5.98 -12.57
N ALA A 80 8.50 5.81 -11.27
CA ALA A 80 9.75 5.26 -10.74
C ALA A 80 9.96 3.81 -11.20
N LEU A 81 8.95 2.95 -11.12
CA LEU A 81 9.06 1.55 -11.55
C LEU A 81 9.33 1.43 -13.05
N ARG A 82 8.70 2.27 -13.89
CA ARG A 82 8.99 2.34 -15.33
C ARG A 82 10.43 2.74 -15.65
N ARG A 83 11.05 3.55 -14.79
CA ARG A 83 12.44 4.03 -14.97
C ARG A 83 13.47 3.08 -14.37
N LEU A 84 13.16 2.46 -13.25
CA LEU A 84 14.11 1.72 -12.42
C LEU A 84 14.05 0.21 -12.64
N THR A 85 13.03 -0.29 -13.34
CA THR A 85 12.83 -1.71 -13.59
C THR A 85 12.54 -1.97 -15.07
N ARG A 86 12.42 -3.24 -15.44
CA ARG A 86 11.95 -3.66 -16.77
C ARG A 86 10.46 -3.98 -16.80
N ILE A 87 9.75 -3.77 -15.69
CA ILE A 87 8.33 -4.08 -15.60
C ILE A 87 7.55 -3.13 -16.50
N HIS A 88 6.66 -3.67 -17.32
CA HIS A 88 5.69 -2.87 -18.05
C HIS A 88 4.58 -2.43 -17.07
N VAL A 89 4.73 -1.23 -16.55
CA VAL A 89 3.84 -0.65 -15.52
C VAL A 89 2.84 0.29 -16.17
N ARG A 90 1.57 0.25 -15.74
CA ARG A 90 0.54 1.22 -16.15
C ARG A 90 0.81 2.59 -15.54
N SER A 91 0.52 3.68 -16.26
CA SER A 91 0.88 5.05 -15.84
C SER A 91 -0.03 5.66 -14.79
N VAL A 92 -1.20 5.07 -14.61
CA VAL A 92 -2.16 5.38 -13.56
C VAL A 92 -2.17 4.23 -12.58
N GLU A 93 -2.82 4.43 -11.44
CA GLU A 93 -3.25 3.51 -10.38
C GLU A 93 -4.60 2.85 -10.71
N GLN A 94 -4.97 1.82 -9.98
CA GLN A 94 -6.34 1.27 -9.98
C GLN A 94 -6.87 1.23 -8.54
N PRO A 95 -7.96 1.97 -8.24
CA PRO A 95 -8.76 1.73 -7.05
C PRO A 95 -9.45 0.36 -7.11
N VAL A 96 -9.13 -0.50 -6.14
CA VAL A 96 -9.64 -1.88 -6.02
C VAL A 96 -10.48 -2.02 -4.77
N ASN A 97 -11.75 -2.35 -4.93
CA ASN A 97 -12.65 -2.70 -3.84
C ASN A 97 -12.83 -4.22 -3.77
N LEU A 98 -12.63 -4.81 -2.59
CA LEU A 98 -12.79 -6.25 -2.39
C LEU A 98 -14.24 -6.75 -2.57
N ASP A 99 -15.22 -5.83 -2.62
CA ASP A 99 -16.61 -6.16 -2.96
C ASP A 99 -16.88 -6.22 -4.48
N ASP A 100 -15.90 -5.88 -5.34
CA ASP A 100 -16.04 -5.89 -6.82
C ASP A 100 -15.87 -7.31 -7.42
N GLY A 101 -16.17 -8.35 -6.63
CA GLY A 101 -16.01 -9.74 -7.03
C GLY A 101 -14.56 -10.11 -7.28
N ASP A 102 -14.29 -10.76 -8.42
CA ASP A 102 -12.99 -11.34 -8.74
C ASP A 102 -11.96 -10.32 -9.27
N ASP A 103 -12.30 -9.02 -9.34
CA ASP A 103 -11.41 -8.02 -9.95
C ASP A 103 -10.04 -7.95 -9.25
N VAL A 104 -10.01 -8.09 -7.91
CA VAL A 104 -8.76 -8.09 -7.12
C VAL A 104 -7.75 -9.13 -7.59
N PHE A 105 -8.19 -10.26 -8.13
CA PHE A 105 -7.31 -11.33 -8.61
C PHE A 105 -6.58 -11.00 -9.92
N ASN A 106 -6.91 -9.86 -10.55
CA ASN A 106 -6.21 -9.37 -11.74
C ASN A 106 -4.91 -8.62 -11.41
N TYR A 107 -4.64 -8.36 -10.14
CA TYR A 107 -3.49 -7.57 -9.68
C TYR A 107 -2.61 -8.46 -8.79
N PRO A 108 -1.31 -8.65 -9.09
CA PRO A 108 -0.43 -9.44 -8.22
C PRO A 108 -0.08 -8.72 -6.90
N TRP A 109 -0.40 -7.43 -6.84
CA TRP A 109 -0.06 -6.49 -5.77
C TRP A 109 -1.32 -5.82 -5.26
N LEU A 110 -1.35 -5.48 -3.99
CA LEU A 110 -2.36 -4.64 -3.38
C LEU A 110 -1.69 -3.74 -2.33
N TYR A 111 -1.99 -2.45 -2.32
CA TYR A 111 -1.43 -1.48 -1.39
C TYR A 111 -2.53 -0.77 -0.60
N ALA A 112 -2.32 -0.53 0.69
CA ALA A 112 -3.19 0.30 1.51
C ALA A 112 -2.39 1.22 2.45
N VAL A 113 -2.75 2.50 2.42
CA VAL A 113 -2.32 3.56 3.34
C VAL A 113 -3.32 3.68 4.50
N GLU A 114 -2.96 4.29 5.63
CA GLU A 114 -3.87 4.56 6.75
C GLU A 114 -4.60 3.30 7.28
N VAL A 115 -3.96 2.13 7.27
CA VAL A 115 -4.61 0.86 7.71
C VAL A 115 -4.93 0.84 9.20
N GLY A 116 -4.44 1.81 9.97
CA GLY A 116 -4.92 2.12 11.32
C GLY A 116 -6.36 2.65 11.37
N HIS A 117 -6.95 3.00 10.22
CA HIS A 117 -8.27 3.61 10.11
C HIS A 117 -9.24 2.79 9.27
N TRP A 118 -8.90 1.56 8.90
CA TRP A 118 -9.81 0.70 8.14
C TRP A 118 -10.76 -0.13 9.03
N GLN A 119 -11.84 -0.63 8.44
CA GLN A 119 -12.75 -1.57 9.11
C GLN A 119 -13.36 -2.55 8.11
N LEU A 120 -12.53 -3.44 7.56
CA LEU A 120 -12.97 -4.41 6.55
C LEU A 120 -14.16 -5.23 7.04
N THR A 121 -15.18 -5.37 6.18
CA THR A 121 -16.33 -6.24 6.43
C THR A 121 -15.93 -7.71 6.42
N ASP A 122 -16.79 -8.62 6.92
CA ASP A 122 -16.49 -10.06 6.88
C ASP A 122 -16.27 -10.57 5.45
N THR A 123 -17.03 -10.06 4.48
CA THR A 123 -16.86 -10.40 3.06
C THR A 123 -15.51 -9.93 2.53
N GLN A 124 -15.12 -8.68 2.83
CA GLN A 124 -13.84 -8.13 2.41
C GLN A 124 -12.67 -8.87 3.08
N VAL A 125 -12.79 -9.23 4.36
CA VAL A 125 -11.81 -10.07 5.06
C VAL A 125 -11.64 -11.43 4.38
N ALA A 126 -12.74 -12.10 4.02
CA ALA A 126 -12.70 -13.37 3.31
C ALA A 126 -12.02 -13.24 1.94
N GLN A 127 -12.34 -12.18 1.19
CA GLN A 127 -11.75 -11.92 -0.12
C GLN A 127 -10.25 -11.57 -0.03
N MET A 128 -9.85 -10.80 0.98
CA MET A 128 -8.44 -10.52 1.28
C MET A 128 -7.67 -11.79 1.59
N ARG A 129 -8.25 -12.69 2.41
CA ARG A 129 -7.65 -13.99 2.71
C ARG A 129 -7.48 -14.82 1.43
N ASP A 130 -8.52 -14.88 0.58
CA ASP A 130 -8.46 -15.64 -0.67
C ASP A 130 -7.41 -15.07 -1.63
N PHE A 131 -7.34 -13.73 -1.76
CA PHE A 131 -6.33 -13.03 -2.54
C PHE A 131 -4.91 -13.43 -2.14
N LEU A 132 -4.61 -13.36 -0.85
CA LEU A 132 -3.28 -13.68 -0.31
C LEU A 132 -2.94 -15.17 -0.47
N LEU A 133 -3.90 -16.06 -0.20
CA LEU A 133 -3.70 -17.51 -0.34
C LEU A 133 -3.54 -17.96 -1.81
N ARG A 134 -4.02 -17.17 -2.77
CA ARG A 134 -3.84 -17.40 -4.21
C ARG A 134 -2.52 -16.88 -4.76
N GLY A 135 -1.66 -16.30 -3.92
CA GLY A 135 -0.37 -15.77 -4.32
C GLY A 135 -0.30 -14.26 -4.40
N GLY A 136 -1.40 -13.55 -4.12
CA GLY A 136 -1.41 -12.09 -4.01
C GLY A 136 -0.42 -11.60 -2.96
N PHE A 137 0.05 -10.37 -3.14
CA PHE A 137 0.95 -9.67 -2.22
C PHE A 137 0.30 -8.39 -1.72
N PHE A 138 0.28 -8.20 -0.40
CA PHE A 138 -0.25 -6.99 0.21
C PHE A 138 0.85 -6.18 0.90
N MET A 139 0.91 -4.89 0.63
CA MET A 139 1.76 -3.94 1.34
C MET A 139 0.91 -2.89 2.05
N CYS A 140 1.27 -2.54 3.28
CA CYS A 140 0.69 -1.40 3.98
C CYS A 140 1.71 -0.56 4.75
N ASP A 141 1.37 0.72 4.91
CA ASP A 141 2.12 1.73 5.66
C ASP A 141 1.16 2.85 6.15
N ASP A 142 1.75 3.96 6.60
CA ASP A 142 1.07 5.13 7.16
C ASP A 142 0.08 4.76 8.26
N PHE A 143 0.62 4.09 9.28
CA PHE A 143 -0.10 3.86 10.51
C PHE A 143 0.91 3.75 11.66
N HIS A 144 0.54 4.37 12.76
CA HIS A 144 1.48 4.80 13.77
C HIS A 144 1.00 4.44 15.18
N GLY A 145 1.94 3.97 15.98
CA GLY A 145 1.72 3.81 17.39
C GLY A 145 0.88 2.59 17.76
N THR A 146 0.54 2.53 19.04
CA THR A 146 -0.11 1.36 19.65
C THR A 146 -1.57 1.20 19.23
N VAL A 147 -2.27 2.32 19.06
CA VAL A 147 -3.73 2.32 18.79
C VAL A 147 -4.00 1.80 17.38
N GLU A 148 -3.34 2.37 16.39
CA GLU A 148 -3.53 2.00 14.99
C GLU A 148 -3.00 0.60 14.69
N TRP A 149 -1.91 0.20 15.34
CA TRP A 149 -1.45 -1.18 15.33
C TRP A 149 -2.55 -2.15 15.80
N GLY A 150 -3.28 -1.81 16.87
CA GLY A 150 -4.39 -2.60 17.38
C GLY A 150 -5.50 -2.81 16.34
N ILE A 151 -5.93 -1.73 15.68
CA ILE A 151 -7.00 -1.76 14.66
C ILE A 151 -6.57 -2.57 13.43
N PHE A 152 -5.33 -2.38 12.98
CA PHE A 152 -4.73 -3.18 11.92
C PHE A 152 -4.76 -4.68 12.29
N MET A 153 -4.30 -5.01 13.49
CA MET A 153 -4.24 -6.40 13.96
C MET A 153 -5.62 -7.03 14.16
N GLU A 154 -6.63 -6.29 14.60
CA GLU A 154 -8.02 -6.79 14.69
C GLU A 154 -8.53 -7.30 13.34
N THR A 155 -8.23 -6.57 12.26
CA THR A 155 -8.58 -6.99 10.90
C THR A 155 -7.71 -8.16 10.43
N MET A 156 -6.39 -8.07 10.60
CA MET A 156 -5.49 -9.13 10.12
C MET A 156 -5.63 -10.45 10.87
N GLN A 157 -6.03 -10.45 12.15
CA GLN A 157 -6.38 -11.67 12.88
C GLN A 157 -7.66 -12.33 12.36
N ARG A 158 -8.58 -11.57 11.76
CA ARG A 158 -9.75 -12.13 11.06
C ARG A 158 -9.36 -12.70 9.70
N VAL A 159 -8.42 -12.06 8.98
CA VAL A 159 -7.86 -12.57 7.71
C VAL A 159 -7.07 -13.86 7.95
N PHE A 160 -6.17 -13.87 8.94
CA PHE A 160 -5.34 -15.01 9.33
C PHE A 160 -5.32 -15.22 10.85
N PRO A 161 -6.31 -15.94 11.41
CA PRO A 161 -6.30 -16.29 12.84
C PRO A 161 -5.17 -17.27 13.21
N ASP A 162 -4.61 -17.94 12.20
CA ASP A 162 -3.65 -19.03 12.28
C ASP A 162 -2.21 -18.64 11.89
N ARG A 163 -1.98 -17.38 11.50
CA ARG A 163 -0.64 -16.90 11.10
C ARG A 163 -0.19 -15.75 11.99
N GLN A 164 1.09 -15.75 12.33
CA GLN A 164 1.70 -14.69 13.13
C GLN A 164 2.24 -13.59 12.23
N VAL A 165 2.11 -12.35 12.70
CA VAL A 165 2.89 -11.23 12.19
C VAL A 165 4.25 -11.26 12.90
N VAL A 166 5.32 -11.31 12.12
CA VAL A 166 6.70 -11.38 12.62
C VAL A 166 7.53 -10.25 12.03
N ASP A 167 8.64 -9.89 12.69
CA ASP A 167 9.63 -9.01 12.07
C ASP A 167 10.28 -9.73 10.87
N ILE A 168 10.42 -9.04 9.75
CA ILE A 168 11.05 -9.60 8.55
C ILE A 168 12.56 -9.67 8.82
N PRO A 169 13.20 -10.84 8.67
CA PRO A 169 14.65 -10.96 8.84
C PRO A 169 15.41 -10.04 7.88
N ASP A 170 16.51 -9.44 8.32
CA ASP A 170 17.27 -8.52 7.47
C ASP A 170 17.77 -9.16 6.17
N ALA A 171 18.06 -10.47 6.20
CA ALA A 171 18.52 -11.26 5.06
C ALA A 171 17.39 -11.77 4.14
N ASP A 172 16.13 -11.42 4.41
CA ASP A 172 14.99 -11.85 3.59
C ASP A 172 15.09 -11.26 2.17
N GLY A 173 14.71 -12.05 1.15
CA GLY A 173 14.82 -11.67 -0.26
C GLY A 173 14.08 -10.37 -0.61
N ILE A 174 13.01 -10.04 0.14
CA ILE A 174 12.27 -8.77 -0.02
C ILE A 174 13.18 -7.54 0.14
N PHE A 175 14.28 -7.65 0.89
CA PHE A 175 15.24 -6.57 1.13
C PHE A 175 16.45 -6.56 0.19
N HIS A 176 16.55 -7.55 -0.69
CA HIS A 176 17.72 -7.79 -1.56
C HIS A 176 17.35 -8.11 -3.02
N THR A 177 16.14 -7.76 -3.45
CA THR A 177 15.64 -8.14 -4.78
C THR A 177 16.25 -7.30 -5.92
N ILE A 178 16.24 -5.97 -5.80
CA ILE A 178 16.88 -5.04 -6.75
C ILE A 178 18.01 -4.26 -6.05
N TYR A 179 17.72 -3.78 -4.85
CA TYR A 179 18.61 -3.01 -3.99
C TYR A 179 18.84 -3.77 -2.70
N ASP A 180 20.04 -3.63 -2.12
CA ASP A 180 20.32 -4.03 -0.74
C ASP A 180 19.84 -2.93 0.21
N LEU A 181 18.96 -3.30 1.14
CA LEU A 181 18.30 -2.35 2.04
C LEU A 181 18.88 -2.36 3.47
N ASP A 182 20.14 -2.72 3.69
CA ASP A 182 20.74 -2.87 5.04
C ASP A 182 20.68 -1.62 5.93
N GLY A 183 20.53 -0.43 5.33
CA GLY A 183 20.47 0.87 6.01
C GLY A 183 19.07 1.46 6.15
N ARG A 184 18.02 0.63 6.25
CA ARG A 184 16.62 1.08 6.44
C ARG A 184 16.49 2.02 7.66
N TYR A 185 15.69 3.08 7.52
CA TYR A 185 15.35 4.03 8.59
C TYR A 185 13.87 4.45 8.50
N GLN A 186 13.37 5.05 9.57
CA GLN A 186 12.01 5.59 9.62
C GLN A 186 11.82 6.67 8.55
N VAL A 187 10.85 6.47 7.68
CA VAL A 187 10.43 7.44 6.66
C VAL A 187 9.25 8.23 7.22
N PRO A 188 9.33 9.57 7.30
CA PRO A 188 8.29 10.37 7.92
C PRO A 188 7.32 10.96 6.90
N GLY A 189 6.10 11.26 7.34
CA GLY A 189 5.14 11.99 6.52
C GLY A 189 5.49 13.48 6.38
N ALA A 190 4.66 14.22 5.66
CA ALA A 190 4.76 15.63 5.33
C ALA A 190 4.70 16.56 6.56
N GLN A 191 4.24 16.07 7.72
CA GLN A 191 4.42 16.74 9.02
C GLN A 191 5.90 17.02 9.32
N TYR A 192 6.82 16.22 8.77
CA TYR A 192 8.26 16.46 8.85
C TYR A 192 8.64 17.83 8.30
N LEU A 193 8.03 18.26 7.18
CA LEU A 193 8.31 19.54 6.53
C LEU A 193 8.08 20.75 7.46
N ARG A 194 7.21 20.61 8.47
CA ARG A 194 6.89 21.67 9.43
C ARG A 194 7.59 21.51 10.78
N SER A 195 7.80 20.27 11.22
CA SER A 195 8.21 19.96 12.60
C SER A 195 9.62 19.39 12.73
N GLY A 196 10.20 18.88 11.64
CA GLY A 196 11.42 18.07 11.65
C GLY A 196 11.28 16.73 12.38
N ARG A 197 10.05 16.36 12.78
CA ARG A 197 9.76 15.13 13.53
C ARG A 197 9.58 13.97 12.56
N THR A 198 10.21 12.83 12.87
CA THR A 198 10.14 11.64 12.01
C THR A 198 9.05 10.64 12.36
N TYR A 199 8.33 10.87 13.46
CA TYR A 199 7.35 9.94 14.02
C TYR A 199 6.02 10.63 14.27
N GLU A 200 4.97 9.82 14.38
CA GLU A 200 3.66 10.23 14.83
C GLU A 200 3.24 9.44 16.07
N GLN A 201 2.31 10.00 16.84
CA GLN A 201 1.77 9.38 18.05
C GLN A 201 2.89 8.86 18.98
N ASP A 202 2.79 7.60 19.43
CA ASP A 202 3.82 6.85 20.15
C ASP A 202 4.66 5.93 19.22
N GLY A 203 4.59 6.14 17.91
CA GLY A 203 5.28 5.37 16.87
C GLY A 203 6.76 5.75 16.67
N TYR A 204 7.55 5.79 17.73
CA TYR A 204 8.93 6.30 17.70
C TYR A 204 9.90 5.44 16.88
N ASN A 205 9.62 4.14 16.73
CA ASN A 205 10.53 3.20 16.08
C ASN A 205 9.83 2.52 14.90
N ALA A 206 10.39 2.69 13.71
CA ALA A 206 10.00 1.98 12.51
C ALA A 206 10.24 0.47 12.64
N THR A 207 9.30 -0.35 12.15
CA THR A 207 9.48 -1.80 12.03
C THR A 207 8.99 -2.29 10.68
N TRP A 208 9.68 -3.31 10.15
CA TRP A 208 9.30 -4.02 8.93
C TRP A 208 8.85 -5.42 9.32
N ARG A 209 7.55 -5.68 9.15
CA ARG A 209 6.89 -6.89 9.60
C ARG A 209 6.21 -7.58 8.46
N GLY A 210 5.86 -8.84 8.66
CA GLY A 210 5.18 -9.59 7.62
C GLY A 210 4.48 -10.85 8.08
N ILE A 211 3.73 -11.39 7.13
CA ILE A 211 3.07 -12.69 7.23
C ILE A 211 3.56 -13.54 6.06
N TYR A 212 4.04 -14.74 6.38
CA TYR A 212 4.53 -15.71 5.41
C TYR A 212 3.48 -16.77 5.12
N ASP A 213 3.46 -17.25 3.88
CA ASP A 213 2.69 -18.42 3.48
C ASP A 213 3.35 -19.74 3.93
N ASP A 214 2.70 -20.87 3.66
CA ASP A 214 3.18 -22.20 4.09
C ASP A 214 4.45 -22.66 3.38
N LYS A 215 4.85 -21.97 2.31
CA LYS A 215 6.09 -22.22 1.56
C LYS A 215 7.21 -21.29 2.00
N GLY A 216 6.97 -20.43 2.97
CA GLY A 216 7.94 -19.45 3.46
C GLY A 216 8.07 -18.23 2.56
N ARG A 217 7.10 -17.96 1.67
CA ARG A 217 7.08 -16.73 0.88
C ARG A 217 6.36 -15.64 1.66
N LEU A 218 7.00 -14.48 1.78
CA LEU A 218 6.35 -13.28 2.31
C LEU A 218 5.15 -12.88 1.43
N MET A 219 3.96 -12.77 2.01
CA MET A 219 2.73 -12.39 1.27
C MET A 219 2.08 -11.11 1.79
N VAL A 220 2.41 -10.70 3.02
CA VAL A 220 2.01 -9.41 3.58
C VAL A 220 3.27 -8.71 4.08
N ALA A 221 3.54 -7.50 3.60
CA ALA A 221 4.61 -6.64 4.08
C ALA A 221 4.02 -5.41 4.77
N ILE A 222 4.51 -5.14 5.98
CA ILE A 222 3.96 -4.16 6.90
C ILE A 222 5.08 -3.19 7.26
N CYS A 223 4.93 -1.95 6.83
CA CYS A 223 5.83 -0.85 7.12
C CYS A 223 5.22 -0.02 8.26
N HIS A 224 5.41 -0.46 9.51
CA HIS A 224 4.77 0.17 10.68
C HIS A 224 5.60 1.33 11.21
N ASN A 225 4.92 2.39 11.68
CA ASN A 225 5.51 3.63 12.17
C ASN A 225 6.32 4.39 11.11
N MET A 226 5.88 4.34 9.85
CA MET A 226 6.45 5.14 8.77
C MET A 226 5.37 5.44 7.74
N ASP A 227 5.65 6.44 6.93
CA ASP A 227 4.78 6.92 5.89
C ASP A 227 5.60 7.03 4.59
N LEU A 228 5.50 5.99 3.76
CA LEU A 228 6.17 5.90 2.47
C LEU A 228 5.32 6.60 1.39
N GLY A 229 4.01 6.66 1.57
CA GLY A 229 3.07 7.37 0.71
C GLY A 229 3.43 8.84 0.55
N ASP A 230 3.61 9.56 1.66
CA ASP A 230 4.06 10.96 1.65
C ASP A 230 5.46 11.10 1.01
N ALA A 231 6.36 10.12 1.22
CA ALA A 231 7.68 10.15 0.60
C ALA A 231 7.63 10.00 -0.94
N TRP A 232 6.61 9.31 -1.47
CA TRP A 232 6.36 9.24 -2.91
C TRP A 232 5.62 10.49 -3.41
N GLU A 233 4.63 10.98 -2.67
CA GLU A 233 3.86 12.19 -3.02
C GLU A 233 4.79 13.41 -3.13
N TYR A 234 5.58 13.67 -2.08
CA TYR A 234 6.44 14.86 -1.98
C TYR A 234 7.83 14.66 -2.58
N ALA A 235 8.03 13.62 -3.40
CA ALA A 235 9.32 13.31 -4.00
C ALA A 235 9.88 14.42 -4.91
N ASP A 236 9.03 15.30 -5.42
CA ASP A 236 9.40 16.46 -6.23
C ASP A 236 9.40 17.80 -5.47
N ASP A 237 9.12 17.78 -4.15
CA ASP A 237 9.26 18.95 -3.29
C ASP A 237 10.69 19.05 -2.74
N PRO A 238 11.46 20.12 -3.10
CA PRO A 238 12.84 20.27 -2.65
C PRO A 238 13.00 20.46 -1.13
N ARG A 239 11.91 20.65 -0.38
CA ARG A 239 11.90 20.76 1.08
C ARG A 239 11.80 19.39 1.76
N TYR A 240 11.34 18.36 1.03
CA TYR A 240 11.31 17.00 1.52
C TYR A 240 12.69 16.36 1.28
N ASP A 241 13.30 15.83 2.34
CA ASP A 241 14.69 15.39 2.29
C ASP A 241 14.83 14.16 1.38
N GLU A 242 15.63 14.27 0.32
CA GLU A 242 15.75 13.29 -0.78
C GLU A 242 15.93 11.86 -0.28
N LYS A 243 16.69 11.69 0.81
CA LYS A 243 16.98 10.38 1.39
C LYS A 243 15.69 9.59 1.72
N PHE A 244 14.62 10.25 2.14
CA PHE A 244 13.37 9.60 2.50
C PHE A 244 12.67 9.05 1.25
N ALA A 245 12.52 9.88 0.21
CA ALA A 245 11.99 9.47 -1.09
C ALA A 245 12.85 8.36 -1.72
N ALA A 246 14.18 8.50 -1.66
CA ALA A 246 15.11 7.50 -2.19
C ALA A 246 14.95 6.13 -1.52
N LEU A 247 14.79 6.07 -0.20
CA LEU A 247 14.53 4.81 0.50
C LEU A 247 13.15 4.25 0.14
N ALA A 248 12.11 5.08 0.15
CA ALA A 248 10.75 4.67 -0.17
C ALA A 248 10.62 4.08 -1.58
N PHE A 249 11.29 4.68 -2.59
CA PHE A 249 11.31 4.13 -3.95
C PHE A 249 12.09 2.81 -4.06
N ARG A 250 13.18 2.63 -3.30
CA ARG A 250 13.92 1.35 -3.30
C ARG A 250 13.12 0.24 -2.63
N ILE A 251 12.40 0.56 -1.54
CA ILE A 251 11.48 -0.37 -0.87
C ILE A 251 10.41 -0.85 -1.85
N VAL A 252 9.64 0.07 -2.46
CA VAL A 252 8.55 -0.34 -3.36
C VAL A 252 9.07 -1.05 -4.61
N ALA A 253 10.22 -0.66 -5.16
CA ALA A 253 10.83 -1.36 -6.29
C ALA A 253 11.19 -2.82 -5.95
N ASN A 254 11.85 -3.04 -4.82
CA ASN A 254 12.12 -4.39 -4.33
C ASN A 254 10.82 -5.17 -4.12
N TYR A 255 9.83 -4.58 -3.44
CA TYR A 255 8.62 -5.27 -3.04
C TYR A 255 7.76 -5.66 -4.24
N VAL A 256 7.65 -4.77 -5.23
CA VAL A 256 6.93 -5.06 -6.47
C VAL A 256 7.63 -6.17 -7.26
N VAL A 257 8.96 -6.09 -7.46
CA VAL A 257 9.67 -7.18 -8.17
C VAL A 257 9.58 -8.49 -7.41
N TYR A 258 9.72 -8.47 -6.08
CA TYR A 258 9.57 -9.65 -5.23
C TYR A 258 8.19 -10.29 -5.43
N SER A 259 7.12 -9.48 -5.35
CA SER A 259 5.73 -9.95 -5.49
C SER A 259 5.43 -10.61 -6.85
N MET A 260 6.23 -10.31 -7.88
CA MET A 260 6.08 -10.85 -9.23
C MET A 260 7.01 -12.04 -9.53
N SER A 261 7.96 -12.36 -8.64
CA SER A 261 9.04 -13.32 -8.91
C SER A 261 9.15 -14.49 -7.93
N HIS A 262 8.54 -14.39 -6.75
CA HIS A 262 8.55 -15.41 -5.70
C HIS A 262 7.13 -15.92 -5.43
#